data_AF-A0A1S3LRG1-F1
#
_entry.id   AF-A0A1S3LRG1-F1
#
_cell.length_a   1.000
_cell.length_b   1.000
_cell.length_c   1.000
_cell.angle_alpha   90.00
_cell.angle_beta   90.00
_cell.angle_gamma   90.00
#
_symmetry.space_group_name_H-M   'P 1'
#
loop_
_entity.id
_entity.type
_entity.pdbx_description
1 polymer ?
#
loop_
_entity_poly.entity_id
_entity_poly.type
_entity_poly.pdbx_seq_one_letter_code
_entity_poly.pdbx_strand_id
1 'polypeptide(L)'
;MSASLLLSQSVPPTPLKCPRCHQAGARKVKGQCAVCQRCSEALRRVYQFCWACGREWHQSGGTLEGQGVLFSCSLPGCALRAALLSPEVIVDPSSSAQGCPFFRACPHCKAILTHTGEGCPNIICPHCEKEFCFRCLKKECYDYEVDDDDDDDDDDDDDFEYPLPCTVVDNSQSLRELEL
;
A
#
# COMPACT_ATOMS: atom_id res chain seq x y z
N MET A 1 30.52 34.95 11.98
CA MET A 1 29.85 33.65 12.23
C MET A 1 28.48 33.71 11.58
N SER A 2 28.40 33.40 10.28
CA SER A 2 27.16 33.52 9.52
C SER A 2 26.34 32.24 9.68
N ALA A 3 25.14 32.37 10.25
CA ALA A 3 24.18 31.28 10.35
C ALA A 3 23.47 31.14 8.99
N SER A 4 23.74 30.04 8.29
CA SER A 4 23.03 29.66 7.07
C SER A 4 21.61 29.20 7.42
N LEU A 5 20.62 29.99 6.99
CA LEU A 5 19.21 29.61 6.94
C LEU A 5 19.03 28.49 5.91
N LEU A 6 18.79 27.26 6.37
CA LEU A 6 18.34 26.17 5.50
C LEU A 6 16.88 26.43 5.14
N LEU A 7 16.65 26.89 3.91
CA LEU A 7 15.34 26.93 3.27
C LEU A 7 14.87 25.50 3.06
N SER A 8 13.86 25.07 3.84
CA SER A 8 13.07 23.88 3.58
C SER A 8 12.34 24.07 2.24
N GLN A 9 12.90 23.53 1.17
CA GLN A 9 12.25 23.50 -0.14
C GLN A 9 11.01 22.60 -0.04
N SER A 10 9.82 23.20 -0.05
CA SER A 10 8.57 22.45 -0.09
C SER A 10 8.44 21.78 -1.46
N VAL A 11 8.46 20.45 -1.48
CA VAL A 11 8.13 19.66 -2.67
C VAL A 11 6.75 20.09 -3.18
N PRO A 12 6.59 20.48 -4.46
CA PRO A 12 5.30 20.89 -4.98
C PRO A 12 4.30 19.72 -4.86
N PRO A 13 3.05 19.99 -4.45
CA PRO A 13 2.06 18.94 -4.25
C PRO A 13 1.80 18.20 -5.56
N THR A 14 2.00 16.89 -5.57
CA THR A 14 1.71 16.06 -6.73
C THR A 14 0.22 16.15 -7.09
N PRO A 15 -0.11 16.28 -8.39
CA PRO A 15 -1.50 16.42 -8.80
C PRO A 15 -2.27 15.11 -8.55
N LEU A 16 -3.43 15.22 -7.91
CA LEU A 16 -4.26 14.07 -7.56
C LEU A 16 -4.74 13.33 -8.82
N LYS A 17 -4.51 12.01 -8.84
CA LYS A 17 -4.97 11.11 -9.91
C LYS A 17 -6.37 10.58 -9.63
N CYS A 18 -7.19 10.50 -10.67
CA CYS A 18 -8.50 9.86 -10.59
C CYS A 18 -8.35 8.33 -10.57
N PRO A 19 -8.96 7.60 -9.61
CA PRO A 19 -8.86 6.14 -9.52
C PRO A 19 -9.59 5.40 -10.65
N ARG A 20 -10.46 6.07 -11.42
CA ARG A 20 -11.21 5.45 -12.51
C ARG A 20 -10.53 5.60 -13.87
N CYS A 21 -10.03 6.80 -14.19
CA CYS A 21 -9.41 7.08 -15.48
C CYS A 21 -7.88 7.22 -15.41
N HIS A 22 -7.30 7.16 -14.21
CA HIS A 22 -5.87 7.29 -13.90
C HIS A 22 -5.23 8.63 -14.32
N GLN A 23 -6.04 9.59 -14.76
CA GLN A 23 -5.58 10.91 -15.16
C GLN A 23 -5.38 11.83 -13.96
N ALA A 24 -4.30 12.61 -14.00
CA ALA A 24 -4.07 13.70 -13.05
C ALA A 24 -5.06 14.85 -13.26
N GLY A 25 -5.31 15.62 -12.20
CA GLY A 25 -6.17 16.82 -12.25
C GLY A 25 -7.53 16.65 -11.57
N ALA A 26 -7.68 15.65 -10.71
CA ALA A 26 -8.84 15.61 -9.83
C ALA A 26 -8.77 16.77 -8.81
N ARG A 27 -9.90 17.44 -8.57
CA ARG A 27 -9.97 18.60 -7.69
C ARG A 27 -10.47 18.17 -6.31
N LYS A 28 -9.68 18.45 -5.26
CA LYS A 28 -10.12 18.29 -3.87
C LYS A 28 -11.26 19.27 -3.58
N VAL A 29 -12.30 18.83 -2.86
CA VAL A 29 -13.49 19.63 -2.58
C VAL A 29 -13.58 19.98 -1.09
N LYS A 30 -14.04 19.04 -0.25
CA LYS A 30 -14.11 19.17 1.21
C LYS A 30 -13.71 17.85 1.84
N GLY A 31 -13.01 17.91 2.98
CA GLY A 31 -12.54 16.70 3.67
C GLY A 31 -11.75 15.78 2.74
N GLN A 32 -12.09 14.49 2.77
CA GLN A 32 -11.49 13.46 1.92
C GLN A 32 -12.07 13.39 0.49
N CYS A 33 -12.90 14.34 0.07
CA CYS A 33 -13.56 14.37 -1.25
C CYS A 33 -12.67 14.89 -2.37
N ALA A 34 -12.69 14.21 -3.52
CA ALA A 34 -12.28 14.79 -4.79
C ALA A 34 -13.28 14.51 -5.92
N VAL A 35 -13.30 15.40 -6.91
CA VAL A 35 -14.11 15.31 -8.12
C VAL A 35 -13.21 15.14 -9.33
N CYS A 36 -13.53 14.21 -10.22
CA CYS A 36 -12.89 14.12 -11.54
C CYS A 36 -13.83 14.66 -12.62
N GLN A 37 -13.45 15.77 -13.26
CA GLN A 37 -14.28 16.40 -14.29
C GLN A 37 -14.46 15.51 -15.53
N ARG A 38 -13.37 14.90 -16.03
CA ARG A 38 -13.43 13.97 -17.18
C ARG A 38 -14.37 12.80 -16.94
N CYS A 39 -14.29 12.16 -15.78
CA CYS A 39 -15.23 11.08 -15.44
C CYS A 39 -16.65 11.60 -15.24
N SER A 40 -16.81 12.82 -14.73
CA SER A 40 -18.14 13.40 -14.53
C SER A 40 -18.84 13.66 -15.86
N GLU A 41 -18.10 14.16 -16.85
CA GLU A 41 -18.58 14.36 -18.23
C GLU A 41 -18.90 13.02 -18.90
N ALA A 42 -17.98 12.04 -18.81
CA ALA A 42 -18.16 10.71 -19.40
C ALA A 42 -19.36 9.94 -18.81
N LEU A 43 -19.59 10.07 -17.50
CA LEU A 43 -20.69 9.38 -16.80
C LEU A 43 -22.00 10.18 -16.78
N ARG A 44 -21.99 11.44 -17.26
CA ARG A 44 -23.10 12.39 -17.17
C ARG A 44 -23.66 12.56 -15.74
N ARG A 45 -22.79 12.45 -14.74
CA ARG A 45 -23.09 12.69 -13.31
C ARG A 45 -21.84 13.14 -12.58
N VAL A 46 -21.96 13.82 -11.44
CA VAL A 46 -20.78 14.19 -10.65
C VAL A 46 -20.11 12.94 -10.12
N TYR A 47 -18.91 12.65 -10.62
CA TYR A 47 -18.07 11.56 -10.12
C TYR A 47 -17.22 12.05 -8.96
N GLN A 48 -17.57 11.58 -7.76
CA GLN A 48 -16.88 11.89 -6.50
C GLN A 48 -16.20 10.64 -5.95
N PHE A 49 -15.05 10.82 -5.34
CA PHE A 49 -14.32 9.73 -4.70
C PHE A 49 -13.53 10.23 -3.50
N CYS A 50 -13.17 9.30 -2.62
CA CYS A 50 -12.26 9.58 -1.53
C CYS A 50 -10.83 9.68 -2.07
N TRP A 51 -10.16 10.83 -1.95
CA TRP A 51 -8.78 10.98 -2.45
C TRP A 51 -7.73 10.19 -1.67
N ALA A 52 -8.08 9.67 -0.49
CA ALA A 52 -7.20 8.83 0.32
C ALA A 52 -7.31 7.33 -0.06
N CYS A 53 -8.53 6.76 -0.08
CA CYS A 53 -8.72 5.34 -0.38
C CYS A 53 -9.12 5.03 -1.83
N GLY A 54 -9.35 6.06 -2.66
CA GLY A 54 -9.68 5.93 -4.08
C GLY A 54 -11.10 5.39 -4.38
N ARG A 55 -11.92 5.09 -3.36
CA ARG A 55 -13.27 4.56 -3.58
C ARG A 55 -14.25 5.66 -3.97
N GLU A 56 -15.15 5.32 -4.89
CA GLU A 56 -16.25 6.18 -5.30
C GLU A 56 -17.17 6.47 -4.11
N TRP A 57 -17.59 7.72 -3.95
CA TRP A 57 -18.68 8.05 -3.05
C TRP A 57 -20.00 7.87 -3.79
N HIS A 58 -20.79 6.91 -3.34
CA HIS A 58 -22.14 6.74 -3.83
C HIS A 58 -22.99 7.89 -3.31
N GLN A 59 -23.60 8.65 -4.22
CA GLN A 59 -24.67 9.56 -3.86
C GLN A 59 -25.85 8.69 -3.43
N SER A 60 -26.00 8.45 -2.14
CA SER A 60 -27.22 7.85 -1.60
C SER A 60 -28.38 8.83 -1.80
N GLY A 61 -29.03 8.76 -2.97
CA GLY A 61 -30.44 9.05 -3.27
C GLY A 61 -31.14 10.29 -2.68
N GLY A 62 -30.46 11.21 -2.03
CA GLY A 62 -31.05 12.33 -1.31
C GLY A 62 -30.20 13.58 -1.48
N THR A 63 -30.88 14.70 -1.69
CA THR A 63 -30.32 16.06 -1.75
C THR A 63 -29.19 16.23 -0.72
N LEU A 64 -28.14 16.94 -1.14
CA LEU A 64 -26.92 17.30 -0.38
C LEU A 64 -27.16 17.98 1.00
N GLU A 65 -28.40 18.12 1.42
CA GLU A 65 -28.84 18.72 2.68
C GLU A 65 -28.89 17.72 3.86
N GLY A 66 -28.86 16.41 3.60
CA GLY A 66 -28.93 15.38 4.66
C GLY A 66 -27.60 14.71 5.01
N GLN A 67 -26.59 14.78 4.15
CA GLN A 67 -25.26 14.22 4.41
C GLN A 67 -24.42 15.31 5.07
N GLY A 68 -24.53 15.41 6.40
CA GLY A 68 -23.72 16.32 7.21
C GLY A 68 -22.26 16.30 6.77
N VAL A 69 -21.63 17.47 6.74
CA VAL A 69 -20.30 17.75 6.18
C VAL A 69 -19.28 16.71 6.68
N LEU A 70 -19.11 15.62 5.94
CA LEU A 70 -18.21 14.54 6.31
C LEU A 70 -16.78 14.97 5.95
N PHE A 71 -16.03 15.41 6.96
CA PHE A 71 -14.61 15.71 6.84
C PHE A 71 -13.79 14.45 6.50
N SER A 72 -14.32 13.26 6.83
CA SER A 72 -13.68 11.95 6.63
C SER A 72 -14.56 11.00 5.80
N CYS A 73 -13.93 10.04 5.14
CA CYS A 73 -14.65 8.99 4.42
C CYS A 73 -15.27 7.99 5.40
N SER A 74 -16.59 7.78 5.28
CA SER A 74 -17.37 6.86 6.11
C SER A 74 -17.31 5.39 5.63
N LEU A 75 -16.70 5.13 4.47
CA LEU A 75 -16.60 3.76 3.95
C LEU A 75 -15.71 2.91 4.87
N PRO A 76 -16.18 1.73 5.31
CA PRO A 76 -15.41 0.82 6.16
C PRO A 76 -14.00 0.56 5.61
N GLY A 77 -13.02 0.48 6.50
CA GLY A 77 -11.62 0.24 6.11
C GLY A 77 -10.99 1.35 5.28
N CYS A 78 -11.52 2.59 5.25
CA CYS A 78 -10.91 3.69 4.51
C CYS A 78 -9.46 3.95 4.96
N ALA A 79 -9.20 3.98 6.26
CA ALA A 79 -7.86 4.22 6.80
C ALA A 79 -6.88 3.11 6.38
N LEU A 80 -7.31 1.84 6.50
CA LEU A 80 -6.54 0.67 6.06
C LEU A 80 -6.21 0.74 4.57
N ARG A 81 -7.22 0.92 3.71
CA ARG A 81 -7.00 1.02 2.26
C ARG A 81 -6.11 2.21 1.88
N ALA A 82 -6.30 3.37 2.54
CA ALA A 82 -5.47 4.54 2.30
C ALA A 82 -4.00 4.29 2.67
N ALA A 83 -3.74 3.63 3.80
CA ALA A 83 -2.38 3.25 4.20
C ALA A 83 -1.73 2.30 3.19
N LEU A 84 -2.48 1.30 2.70
CA LEU A 84 -1.97 0.33 1.72
C LEU A 84 -1.73 0.92 0.32
N LEU A 85 -2.41 2.01 -0.03
CA LEU A 85 -2.19 2.78 -1.26
C LEU A 85 -1.04 3.80 -1.12
N SER A 86 -0.45 3.95 0.07
CA SER A 86 0.69 4.84 0.26
C SER A 86 1.84 4.43 -0.66
N PRO A 87 2.48 5.37 -1.39
CA PRO A 87 3.66 5.08 -2.19
C PRO A 87 4.93 4.97 -1.33
N GLU A 88 4.84 5.19 -0.02
CA GLU A 88 5.99 5.12 0.89
C GLU A 88 6.53 3.69 0.97
N VAL A 89 7.85 3.59 0.87
CA VAL A 89 8.60 2.35 0.99
C VAL A 89 9.68 2.51 2.05
N ILE A 90 10.14 1.40 2.59
CA ILE A 90 11.29 1.38 3.50
C ILE A 90 12.57 1.62 2.67
N VAL A 91 13.25 2.73 2.95
CA VAL A 91 14.43 3.18 2.18
C VAL A 91 15.76 2.89 2.85
N ASP A 92 15.75 2.45 4.11
CA ASP A 92 16.97 2.13 4.84
C ASP A 92 17.70 0.94 4.18
N PRO A 93 18.94 1.12 3.67
CA PRO A 93 19.69 0.06 3.00
C PRO A 93 20.17 -1.04 3.95
N SER A 94 20.19 -0.79 5.26
CA SER A 94 20.53 -1.80 6.26
C SER A 94 19.33 -2.65 6.70
N SER A 95 18.13 -2.28 6.26
CA SER A 95 16.90 -2.99 6.62
C SER A 95 16.71 -4.24 5.77
N SER A 96 16.42 -5.36 6.44
CA SER A 96 15.99 -6.59 5.79
C SER A 96 14.64 -6.47 5.05
N ALA A 97 13.91 -5.38 5.29
CA ALA A 97 12.66 -5.04 4.62
C ALA A 97 12.83 -3.88 3.62
N GLN A 98 14.06 -3.54 3.20
CA GLN A 98 14.31 -2.51 2.19
C GLN A 98 13.45 -2.75 0.94
N GLY A 99 12.85 -1.68 0.42
CA GLY A 99 11.97 -1.71 -0.75
C GLY A 99 10.54 -2.20 -0.48
N CYS A 100 10.24 -2.72 0.71
CA CYS A 100 8.87 -3.06 1.08
C CYS A 100 8.00 -1.81 1.21
N PRO A 101 6.68 -1.88 0.89
CA PRO A 101 5.72 -0.87 1.31
C PRO A 101 5.83 -0.60 2.81
N PHE A 102 5.81 0.68 3.19
CA PHE A 102 5.97 1.08 4.59
C PHE A 102 4.82 0.56 5.46
N PHE A 103 3.59 0.63 4.94
CA PHE A 103 2.41 0.03 5.56
C PHE A 103 2.04 -1.28 4.88
N ARG A 104 1.83 -2.32 5.68
CA ARG A 104 1.28 -3.60 5.23
C ARG A 104 0.09 -4.03 6.07
N ALA A 105 -0.78 -4.84 5.48
CA ALA A 105 -1.84 -5.51 6.21
C ALA A 105 -1.36 -6.88 6.68
N CYS A 106 -1.65 -7.24 7.93
CA CYS A 106 -1.47 -8.62 8.39
C CYS A 106 -2.28 -9.56 7.48
N PRO A 107 -1.67 -10.63 6.91
CA PRO A 107 -2.39 -11.54 6.02
C PRO A 107 -3.57 -12.24 6.71
N HIS A 108 -3.51 -12.39 8.03
CA HIS A 108 -4.52 -13.09 8.84
C HIS A 108 -5.64 -12.20 9.37
N CYS A 109 -5.32 -11.07 10.01
CA CYS A 109 -6.31 -10.22 10.69
C CYS A 109 -6.51 -8.83 10.06
N LYS A 110 -5.77 -8.53 8.99
CA LYS A 110 -5.82 -7.26 8.25
C LYS A 110 -5.45 -6.00 9.05
N ALA A 111 -4.89 -6.15 10.25
CA ALA A 111 -4.31 -5.03 11.01
C ALA A 111 -3.18 -4.35 10.22
N ILE A 112 -3.07 -3.03 10.33
CA ILE A 112 -1.99 -2.25 9.70
C ILE A 112 -0.72 -2.43 10.52
N LEU A 113 0.38 -2.78 9.85
CA LEU A 113 1.69 -3.02 10.44
C LEU A 113 2.75 -2.26 9.66
N THR A 114 3.83 -1.91 10.35
CA THR A 114 5.05 -1.33 9.81
C THR A 114 6.23 -2.15 10.29
N HIS A 115 7.29 -2.25 9.49
CA HIS A 115 8.56 -2.84 9.92
C HIS A 115 9.43 -1.75 10.57
N THR A 116 10.13 -2.07 11.66
CA THR A 116 11.00 -1.11 12.35
C THR A 116 12.24 -0.74 11.54
N GLY A 117 12.60 -1.60 10.58
CA GLY A 117 13.83 -1.49 9.79
C GLY A 117 15.00 -2.29 10.37
N GLU A 118 14.84 -2.82 11.59
CA GLU A 118 15.89 -3.56 12.28
C GLU A 118 15.56 -5.07 12.30
N GLY A 119 16.60 -5.91 12.19
CA GLY A 119 16.47 -7.35 12.41
C GLY A 119 15.93 -8.14 11.21
N CYS A 120 15.25 -9.26 11.52
CA CYS A 120 14.74 -10.24 10.56
C CYS A 120 13.53 -9.70 9.77
N PRO A 121 13.34 -10.06 8.49
CA PRO A 121 12.15 -9.65 7.75
C PRO A 121 10.85 -10.27 8.30
N ASN A 122 10.93 -11.32 9.14
CA ASN A 122 9.77 -11.90 9.80
C ASN A 122 9.31 -11.04 10.98
N ILE A 123 8.01 -10.77 11.02
CA ILE A 123 7.38 -10.06 12.13
C ILE A 123 6.23 -10.86 12.73
N ILE A 124 5.98 -10.66 14.02
CA ILE A 124 4.82 -11.18 14.72
C ILE A 124 3.75 -10.10 14.77
N CYS A 125 2.55 -10.40 14.28
CA CYS A 125 1.44 -9.46 14.38
C CYS A 125 1.02 -9.27 15.85
N PRO A 126 1.05 -8.05 16.42
CA PRO A 126 0.66 -7.81 17.81
C PRO A 126 -0.85 -7.98 18.06
N HIS A 127 -1.67 -8.11 17.02
CA HIS A 127 -3.12 -8.28 17.13
C HIS A 127 -3.60 -9.73 17.10
N CYS A 128 -2.86 -10.62 16.43
CA CYS A 128 -3.28 -12.02 16.24
C CYS A 128 -2.16 -13.04 16.47
N GLU A 129 -0.97 -12.57 16.83
CA GLU A 129 0.21 -13.36 17.20
C GLU A 129 0.72 -14.30 16.10
N LYS A 130 0.23 -14.13 14.86
CA LYS A 130 0.74 -14.86 13.70
C LYS A 130 2.00 -14.20 13.16
N GLU A 131 3.01 -15.02 12.97
CA GLU A 131 4.27 -14.66 12.33
C GLU A 131 4.17 -14.80 10.81
N PHE A 132 4.76 -13.85 10.09
CA PHE A 132 4.90 -13.89 8.64
C PHE A 132 6.07 -13.01 8.19
N CYS A 133 6.60 -13.29 7.00
CA CYS A 133 7.64 -12.48 6.36
C CYS A 133 7.05 -11.18 5.82
N PHE A 134 7.61 -10.04 6.21
CA PHE A 134 7.20 -8.71 5.77
C PHE A 134 7.51 -8.44 4.29
N ARG A 135 8.43 -9.21 3.66
CA ARG A 135 8.74 -9.10 2.22
C ARG A 135 7.66 -9.75 1.36
N CYS A 136 7.36 -11.02 1.61
CA CYS A 136 6.55 -11.85 0.74
C CYS A 136 5.16 -12.22 1.29
N LEU A 137 4.86 -11.84 2.54
CA LEU A 137 3.61 -12.12 3.25
C LEU A 137 3.31 -13.61 3.53
N LYS A 138 4.27 -14.50 3.29
CA LYS A 138 4.17 -15.93 3.60
C LYS A 138 4.65 -16.22 5.03
N LYS A 139 4.22 -17.35 5.60
CA LYS A 139 4.64 -17.82 6.93
C LYS A 139 6.13 -18.16 6.98
N GLU A 140 6.61 -18.85 5.95
CA GLU A 140 7.99 -19.32 5.81
C GLU A 140 8.62 -18.63 4.58
N CYS A 141 9.86 -18.17 4.74
CA CYS A 141 10.66 -17.47 3.74
C CYS A 141 12.10 -17.87 3.99
N TYR A 142 12.78 -18.37 2.94
CA TYR A 142 14.17 -18.75 2.99
C TYR A 142 14.97 -17.79 2.10
N ASP A 143 16.09 -17.29 2.61
CA ASP A 143 17.08 -16.47 1.90
C ASP A 143 18.28 -17.38 1.65
N TYR A 144 18.12 -18.39 0.78
CA TYR A 144 19.28 -19.14 0.28
C TYR A 144 19.79 -18.41 -0.96
N GLU A 145 21.00 -17.87 -0.87
CA GLU A 145 21.81 -17.67 -2.06
C GLU A 145 22.27 -19.07 -2.47
N VAL A 146 22.01 -19.48 -3.71
CA VAL A 146 22.56 -20.73 -4.23
C VAL A 146 24.04 -20.44 -4.44
N ASP A 147 24.88 -20.94 -3.54
CA ASP A 147 26.30 -21.01 -3.79
C ASP A 147 26.47 -22.07 -4.90
N ASP A 148 26.65 -21.62 -6.14
CA ASP A 148 26.86 -22.46 -7.34
C ASP A 148 28.20 -23.25 -7.30
N ASP A 149 28.73 -23.58 -6.12
CA ASP A 149 30.08 -24.13 -5.91
C ASP A 149 30.13 -25.65 -5.61
N ASP A 150 29.00 -26.36 -5.64
CA ASP A 150 29.01 -27.83 -5.50
C ASP A 150 29.10 -28.52 -6.87
N ASP A 151 30.34 -28.64 -7.38
CA ASP A 151 30.77 -29.56 -8.44
C ASP A 151 30.73 -31.04 -7.93
N ASP A 152 29.57 -31.54 -7.50
CA ASP A 152 29.40 -32.97 -7.19
C ASP A 152 28.51 -33.63 -8.27
N ASP A 153 29.17 -34.34 -9.18
CA ASP A 153 28.64 -35.23 -10.21
C ASP A 153 27.87 -36.42 -9.59
N ASP A 154 26.68 -36.21 -9.02
CA ASP A 154 25.76 -37.30 -8.68
C ASP A 154 24.43 -37.15 -9.45
N ASP A 155 24.30 -37.98 -10.50
CA ASP A 155 23.11 -38.21 -11.34
C ASP A 155 21.95 -38.82 -10.53
N ASP A 156 21.36 -38.07 -9.59
CA ASP A 156 20.04 -38.40 -9.04
C ASP A 156 19.00 -37.39 -9.56
N ASP A 157 18.22 -37.86 -10.54
CA ASP A 157 16.97 -37.27 -11.08
C ASP A 157 15.88 -37.17 -9.98
N ASP A 158 16.15 -36.45 -8.89
CA ASP A 158 15.10 -36.00 -7.97
C ASP A 158 14.58 -34.66 -8.49
N ASP A 159 13.32 -34.63 -8.92
CA ASP A 159 12.55 -33.46 -9.37
C ASP A 159 12.29 -32.52 -8.18
N PHE A 160 13.38 -32.10 -7.51
CA PHE A 160 13.36 -31.28 -6.31
C PHE A 160 13.00 -29.85 -6.73
N GLU A 161 11.72 -29.52 -6.63
CA GLU A 161 11.24 -28.16 -6.83
C GLU A 161 11.85 -27.26 -5.75
N TYR A 162 12.96 -26.59 -6.10
CA TYR A 162 13.62 -25.64 -5.21
C TYR A 162 12.63 -24.56 -4.77
N PRO A 163 12.47 -24.31 -3.45
CA PRO A 163 11.51 -23.33 -2.97
C PRO A 163 11.85 -21.95 -3.52
N LEU A 164 10.85 -21.30 -4.14
CA LEU A 164 11.03 -20.00 -4.77
C LEU A 164 11.64 -18.96 -3.79
N PRO A 165 12.60 -18.15 -4.27
CA PRO A 165 13.30 -17.20 -3.43
C PRO A 165 12.35 -16.13 -2.88
N CYS A 166 12.68 -15.64 -1.69
CA CYS A 166 11.87 -14.67 -0.99
C CYS A 166 11.94 -13.29 -1.67
N THR A 167 10.85 -12.85 -2.29
CA THR A 167 10.78 -11.57 -3.01
C THR A 167 9.86 -10.56 -2.33
N VAL A 168 10.17 -9.28 -2.49
CA VAL A 168 9.31 -8.19 -2.01
C VAL A 168 8.08 -8.11 -2.91
N VAL A 169 6.90 -8.28 -2.33
CA VAL A 169 5.62 -8.09 -3.02
C VAL A 169 5.00 -6.74 -2.65
N ASP A 170 4.19 -6.15 -3.52
CA ASP A 170 3.43 -4.94 -3.20
C ASP A 170 2.16 -5.23 -2.37
N ASN A 171 1.33 -4.21 -2.14
CA ASN A 171 0.06 -4.35 -1.41
C ASN A 171 -1.11 -4.79 -2.31
N SER A 172 -0.90 -5.14 -3.59
CA SER A 172 -1.99 -5.37 -4.55
C SER A 172 -2.93 -6.51 -4.14
N GLN A 173 -2.40 -7.63 -3.65
CA GLN A 173 -3.22 -8.74 -3.15
C GLN A 173 -4.05 -8.31 -1.93
N SER A 174 -3.42 -7.64 -0.97
CA SER A 174 -4.13 -7.12 0.21
C SER A 174 -5.23 -6.14 -0.18
N LEU A 175 -5.00 -5.30 -1.19
CA LEU A 175 -5.99 -4.36 -1.71
C LEU A 175 -7.18 -5.06 -2.37
N ARG A 176 -6.96 -6.14 -3.14
CA ARG A 176 -8.03 -6.94 -3.76
C ARG A 176 -8.89 -7.64 -2.71
N GLU A 177 -8.28 -8.17 -1.65
CA GLU A 177 -9.00 -8.84 -0.56
C GLU A 177 -9.82 -7.87 0.32
N LEU A 178 -9.48 -6.58 0.29
CA LEU A 178 -10.21 -5.51 0.99
C LEU A 178 -11.34 -4.88 0.18
N GLU A 179 -11.53 -5.28 -1.08
CA GLU A 179 -12.58 -4.77 -1.98
C GLU A 179 -13.93 -5.49 -1.78
N LEU A 180 -14.32 -5.70 -0.51
CA LEU A 180 -15.72 -5.92 -0.11
C LEU A 180 -16.56 -4.67 -0.35
#